data_AF-A0A7K1CEV2-F1
#
_entry.id   AF-A0A7K1CEV2-F1
#
_cell.length_a   1.000
_cell.length_b   1.000
_cell.length_c   1.000
_cell.angle_alpha   90.00
_cell.angle_beta   90.00
_cell.angle_gamma   90.00
#
_symmetry.space_group_name_H-M   'P 1'
#
loop_
_entity.id
_entity.type
_entity.pdbx_description
1 polymer ?
#
loop_
_entity_poly.entity_id
_entity_poly.type
_entity_poly.pdbx_seq_one_letter_code
_entity_poly.pdbx_strand_id
1 'polypeptide(L)'
;DTSDSLVENIKGLRIVAIIAAVGFGGLLVTLISRATFGRPVVGLSQVNAAGNARGIAEQLFTRYVFAFEVISSLLITAAVGAMVLAHSQRTKSQFVQRDLSVARFRKGELKDAAGLPSSGVYALHNAVDVPALLPTGNPAPTSISAVLEARGDMIDSSKFELKKEIEEDK
;
A
#
# COMPACT_ATOMS: atom_id res chain seq x y z
N ASP A 1 -14.98 -5.26 -11.86
CA ASP A 1 -15.06 -6.34 -12.86
C ASP A 1 -13.66 -6.66 -13.32
N THR A 2 -13.04 -7.64 -12.68
CA THR A 2 -11.69 -8.14 -13.01
C THR A 2 -11.88 -9.37 -13.87
N SER A 3 -11.58 -9.25 -15.17
CA SER A 3 -11.59 -10.36 -16.11
C SER A 3 -10.58 -11.40 -15.64
N ASP A 4 -11.08 -12.54 -15.15
CA ASP A 4 -10.24 -13.64 -14.73
C ASP A 4 -9.49 -14.19 -15.96
N SER A 5 -8.16 -14.18 -15.88
CA SER A 5 -7.31 -14.58 -16.99
C SER A 5 -7.33 -16.12 -17.08
N LEU A 6 -8.01 -16.65 -18.09
CA LEU A 6 -8.02 -18.08 -18.43
C LEU A 6 -6.68 -18.59 -19.00
N VAL A 7 -5.61 -17.78 -18.93
CA VAL A 7 -4.27 -18.16 -19.35
C VAL A 7 -3.64 -19.02 -18.27
N GLU A 8 -3.43 -20.30 -18.59
CA GLU A 8 -2.72 -21.23 -17.71
C GLU A 8 -1.25 -20.80 -17.58
N ASN A 9 -0.79 -20.52 -16.35
CA ASN A 9 0.61 -20.19 -16.06
C ASN A 9 1.56 -21.38 -16.38
N ILE A 10 1.06 -22.61 -16.21
CA ILE A 10 1.75 -23.86 -16.56
C ILE A 10 0.87 -24.61 -17.56
N LYS A 11 1.36 -24.78 -18.79
CA LYS A 11 0.61 -25.42 -19.87
C LYS A 11 0.16 -26.84 -19.46
N GLY A 12 -1.14 -27.10 -19.52
CA GLY A 12 -1.72 -28.43 -19.28
C GLY A 12 -2.01 -28.75 -17.81
N LEU A 13 -1.70 -27.83 -16.88
CA LEU A 13 -1.93 -28.04 -15.45
C LEU A 13 -3.41 -28.26 -15.13
N ARG A 14 -4.32 -27.59 -15.85
CA ARG A 14 -5.77 -27.68 -15.59
C ARG A 14 -6.31 -29.08 -15.82
N ILE A 15 -5.93 -29.71 -16.94
CA ILE A 15 -6.38 -31.06 -17.29
C ILE A 15 -5.80 -32.07 -16.29
N VAL A 16 -4.51 -31.94 -15.97
CA VAL A 16 -3.85 -32.80 -14.96
C VAL A 16 -4.53 -32.65 -13.59
N ALA A 17 -4.83 -31.42 -13.17
CA ALA A 17 -5.52 -31.15 -11.90
C ALA A 17 -6.93 -31.74 -11.86
N ILE A 18 -7.71 -31.63 -12.95
CA ILE A 18 -9.04 -32.23 -13.04
C ILE A 18 -8.96 -33.76 -12.95
N ILE A 19 -8.07 -34.39 -13.72
CA ILE A 19 -7.89 -35.85 -13.70
C ILE A 19 -7.44 -36.32 -12.30
N ALA A 20 -6.49 -35.61 -11.70
CA ALA A 20 -6.03 -35.91 -10.35
C ALA A 20 -7.15 -35.77 -9.32
N ALA A 21 -7.96 -34.69 -9.39
CA ALA A 21 -9.08 -34.48 -8.48
C ALA A 21 -10.17 -35.55 -8.62
N VAL A 22 -10.54 -35.91 -9.86
CA VAL A 22 -11.54 -36.96 -10.13
C VAL A 22 -11.02 -38.33 -9.70
N GLY A 23 -9.78 -38.66 -10.05
CA GLY A 23 -9.16 -39.94 -9.69
C GLY A 23 -9.00 -40.09 -8.18
N PHE A 24 -8.51 -39.06 -7.50
CA PHE A 24 -8.35 -39.05 -6.05
C PHE A 24 -9.70 -39.08 -5.33
N GLY A 25 -10.68 -38.29 -5.79
CA GLY A 25 -12.04 -38.29 -5.25
C GLY A 25 -12.71 -39.67 -5.40
N GLY A 26 -12.62 -40.27 -6.59
CA GLY A 26 -13.13 -41.61 -6.86
C GLY A 26 -12.46 -42.68 -6.00
N LEU A 27 -11.14 -42.61 -5.83
CA LEU A 27 -10.37 -43.49 -4.95
C LEU A 27 -10.87 -43.40 -3.50
N LEU A 28 -10.99 -42.19 -2.95
CA LEU A 28 -11.47 -41.97 -1.59
C LEU A 28 -12.91 -42.47 -1.39
N VAL A 29 -13.82 -42.14 -2.31
CA VAL A 29 -15.21 -42.61 -2.26
C VAL A 29 -15.26 -44.13 -2.27
N THR A 30 -14.45 -44.79 -3.09
CA THR A 30 -14.41 -46.25 -3.18
C THR A 30 -13.86 -46.87 -1.90
N LEU A 31 -12.76 -46.33 -1.36
CA LEU A 31 -12.16 -46.78 -0.11
C LEU A 31 -13.14 -46.67 1.07
N ILE A 32 -13.81 -45.52 1.20
CA ILE A 32 -14.78 -45.27 2.29
C ILE A 32 -16.01 -46.16 2.12
N SER A 33 -16.55 -46.27 0.90
CA SER A 33 -17.77 -47.05 0.65
C SER A 33 -17.57 -48.55 0.87
N ARG A 34 -16.36 -49.06 0.64
CA ARG A 34 -16.00 -50.48 0.86
C ARG A 34 -15.33 -50.74 2.20
N ALA A 35 -15.15 -49.72 3.04
CA ALA A 35 -14.56 -49.91 4.36
C ALA A 35 -15.50 -50.78 5.22
N THR A 36 -15.02 -51.96 5.61
CA THR A 36 -15.73 -52.84 6.54
C THR A 36 -14.93 -52.97 7.82
N PHE A 37 -15.62 -53.09 8.96
CA PHE A 37 -14.97 -53.18 10.27
C PHE A 37 -14.63 -54.63 10.69
N GLY A 38 -14.75 -55.60 9.77
CA GLY A 38 -14.40 -57.01 10.01
C GLY A 38 -15.22 -57.70 11.10
N ARG A 39 -16.29 -57.08 11.61
CA ARG A 39 -17.15 -57.59 12.69
C ARG A 39 -18.61 -57.18 12.48
N PRO A 40 -19.58 -58.03 12.83
CA PRO A 40 -20.98 -57.65 12.81
C PRO A 40 -21.22 -56.49 13.79
N VAL A 41 -21.82 -55.41 13.31
CA VAL A 41 -22.15 -54.25 14.14
C VAL A 41 -23.51 -54.52 14.80
N VAL A 42 -23.48 -54.92 16.07
CA VAL A 42 -24.68 -55.26 16.85
C VAL A 42 -25.04 -54.07 17.75
N GLY A 43 -26.34 -53.73 17.85
CA GLY A 43 -26.84 -52.66 18.74
C GLY A 43 -26.84 -51.24 18.14
N LEU A 44 -26.30 -51.05 16.93
CA LEU A 44 -26.25 -49.74 16.26
C LEU A 44 -27.65 -49.18 15.97
N SER A 45 -28.62 -50.04 15.60
CA SER A 45 -30.01 -49.64 15.37
C SER A 45 -30.69 -49.10 16.63
N GLN A 46 -30.36 -49.67 17.79
CA GLN A 46 -30.91 -49.28 19.08
C GLN A 46 -30.31 -47.96 19.58
N VAL A 47 -28.99 -47.78 19.42
CA VAL A 47 -28.30 -46.52 19.76
C VAL A 47 -28.72 -45.38 18.82
N ASN A 48 -28.96 -45.67 17.54
CA ASN A 48 -29.39 -44.68 16.56
C ASN A 48 -30.92 -44.48 16.53
N ALA A 49 -31.69 -45.13 17.43
CA ALA A 49 -33.15 -45.05 17.44
C ALA A 49 -33.66 -43.62 17.66
N ALA A 50 -32.91 -42.80 18.41
CA ALA A 50 -33.22 -41.38 18.63
C ALA A 50 -32.72 -40.44 17.50
N GLY A 51 -32.05 -41.00 16.48
CA GLY A 51 -31.51 -40.30 15.31
C GLY A 51 -30.05 -39.89 15.47
N ASN A 52 -29.26 -40.11 14.41
CA ASN A 52 -27.81 -39.81 14.39
C ASN A 52 -27.49 -38.34 14.68
N ALA A 53 -28.29 -37.41 14.15
CA ALA A 53 -28.09 -35.98 14.39
C ALA A 53 -28.23 -35.61 15.87
N ARG A 54 -29.20 -36.23 16.56
CA ARG A 54 -29.41 -36.03 18.00
C ARG A 54 -28.26 -36.59 18.82
N GLY A 55 -27.77 -37.79 18.47
CA GLY A 55 -26.61 -38.40 19.14
C GLY A 55 -25.32 -37.60 18.95
N ILE A 56 -25.10 -37.03 17.76
CA ILE A 56 -23.95 -36.14 17.51
C ILE A 56 -24.08 -34.85 18.32
N ALA A 57 -25.27 -34.24 18.36
CA ALA A 57 -25.51 -33.04 19.16
C ALA A 57 -25.25 -33.30 20.66
N GLU A 58 -25.75 -34.42 21.19
CA GLU A 58 -25.49 -34.81 22.59
C GLU A 58 -23.98 -34.89 22.87
N GLN A 59 -23.21 -35.58 22.02
CA GLN A 59 -21.76 -35.68 22.18
C GLN A 59 -21.05 -34.31 22.07
N LEU A 60 -21.46 -33.45 21.12
CA LEU A 60 -20.90 -32.12 20.93
C LEU A 60 -21.13 -31.21 22.13
N PHE A 61 -22.34 -31.23 22.71
CA PHE A 61 -22.73 -30.34 23.81
C PHE A 61 -22.47 -30.89 25.21
N THR A 62 -22.07 -32.17 25.34
CA THR A 62 -21.67 -32.75 26.64
C THR A 62 -20.18 -33.02 26.69
N ARG A 63 -19.70 -33.98 25.88
CA ARG A 63 -18.34 -34.51 25.96
C ARG A 63 -17.31 -33.63 25.25
N TYR A 64 -17.70 -32.98 24.16
CA TYR A 64 -16.79 -32.22 23.29
C TYR A 64 -17.00 -30.70 23.35
N VAL A 65 -17.56 -30.19 24.44
CA VAL A 65 -17.89 -28.75 24.57
C VAL A 65 -16.66 -27.87 24.33
N PHE A 66 -15.50 -28.26 24.87
CA PHE A 66 -14.26 -27.51 24.70
C PHE A 66 -13.77 -27.49 23.24
N ALA A 67 -13.82 -28.64 22.56
CA ALA A 67 -13.44 -28.70 21.15
C ALA A 67 -14.38 -27.87 20.26
N PHE A 68 -15.68 -27.90 20.58
CA PHE A 68 -16.68 -27.07 19.92
C PHE A 68 -16.41 -25.57 20.11
N GLU A 69 -16.09 -25.14 21.34
CA GLU A 69 -15.73 -23.74 21.64
C GLU A 69 -14.49 -23.27 20.88
N VAL A 70 -13.43 -24.09 20.85
CA VAL A 70 -12.20 -23.77 20.11
C VAL A 70 -12.49 -23.61 18.61
N ILE A 71 -13.29 -24.51 18.02
CA ILE A 71 -13.65 -24.39 16.60
C ILE A 71 -14.52 -23.14 16.36
N SER A 72 -15.47 -22.83 17.25
CA SER A 72 -16.32 -21.65 17.12
C SER A 72 -15.51 -20.36 17.17
N SER A 73 -14.57 -20.25 18.12
CA SER A 73 -13.67 -19.10 18.24
C SER A 73 -12.72 -18.98 17.04
N LEU A 74 -12.22 -20.11 16.53
CA LEU A 74 -11.42 -20.16 15.31
C LEU A 74 -12.22 -19.65 14.10
N LEU A 75 -13.47 -20.09 13.93
CA LEU A 75 -14.33 -19.66 12.81
C LEU A 75 -14.65 -18.17 12.87
N ILE A 76 -14.94 -17.64 14.06
CA ILE A 76 -15.13 -16.19 14.26
C ILE A 76 -13.85 -15.44 13.89
N THR A 77 -12.71 -15.88 14.42
CA THR A 77 -11.40 -15.25 14.14
C THR A 77 -11.05 -15.31 12.65
N ALA A 78 -11.32 -16.44 12.00
CA ALA A 78 -11.09 -16.61 10.57
C ALA A 78 -11.98 -15.69 9.73
N ALA A 79 -13.27 -15.57 10.08
CA ALA A 79 -14.20 -14.68 9.40
C ALA A 79 -13.79 -13.21 9.55
N VAL A 80 -13.43 -12.78 10.76
CA VAL A 80 -12.91 -11.43 11.03
C VAL A 80 -11.60 -11.20 10.26
N GLY A 81 -10.67 -12.16 10.32
CA GLY A 81 -9.42 -12.11 9.57
C GLY A 81 -9.65 -11.97 8.07
N ALA A 82 -10.58 -12.77 7.51
CA ALA A 82 -10.95 -12.69 6.10
C ALA A 82 -11.57 -11.34 5.73
N MET A 83 -12.47 -10.78 6.56
CA MET A 83 -13.02 -9.44 6.32
C MET A 83 -11.91 -8.38 6.32
N VAL A 84 -10.99 -8.42 7.29
CA VAL A 84 -9.87 -7.47 7.38
C VAL A 84 -8.92 -7.60 6.18
N LEU A 85 -8.57 -8.83 5.78
CA LEU A 85 -7.71 -9.09 4.62
C LEU A 85 -8.38 -8.71 3.30
N ALA A 86 -9.66 -9.01 3.14
CA ALA A 86 -10.41 -8.72 1.91
C ALA A 86 -10.75 -7.23 1.76
N HIS A 87 -10.94 -6.51 2.86
CA HIS A 87 -11.20 -5.06 2.87
C HIS A 87 -9.99 -4.20 3.28
N SER A 88 -8.79 -4.78 3.26
CA SER A 88 -7.54 -4.02 3.39
C SER A 88 -7.37 -3.11 2.17
N GLN A 89 -7.95 -1.91 2.21
CA GLN A 89 -7.58 -0.85 1.28
C GLN A 89 -6.10 -0.50 1.53
N ARG A 90 -5.29 -0.50 0.47
CA ARG A 90 -3.91 -0.01 0.55
C ARG A 90 -3.94 1.50 0.81
N THR A 91 -3.96 1.91 2.08
CA THR A 91 -3.76 3.31 2.52
C THR A 91 -2.29 3.71 2.59
N LYS A 92 -1.37 2.80 2.23
CA LYS A 92 0.01 3.22 1.94
C LYS A 92 0.01 3.85 0.55
N SER A 93 0.06 5.18 0.53
CA SER A 93 0.63 5.92 -0.61
C SER A 93 1.86 5.14 -1.07
N GLN A 94 1.92 4.76 -2.35
CA GLN A 94 3.10 4.13 -2.96
C GLN A 94 4.34 5.01 -2.85
N PHE A 95 4.17 6.27 -2.48
CA PHE A 95 5.25 7.21 -2.28
C PHE A 95 5.55 7.31 -0.78
N VAL A 96 6.65 6.68 -0.38
CA VAL A 96 7.31 7.00 0.89
C VAL A 96 7.69 8.49 0.83
N GLN A 97 7.77 9.17 1.97
CA GLN A 97 8.20 10.58 2.02
C GLN A 97 9.51 10.82 1.23
N ARG A 98 10.41 9.83 1.23
CA ARG A 98 11.63 9.79 0.42
C ARG A 98 11.37 9.79 -1.09
N ASP A 99 10.40 9.02 -1.58
CA ASP A 99 10.07 8.97 -3.01
C ASP A 99 9.45 10.29 -3.46
N LEU A 100 8.59 10.89 -2.61
CA LEU A 100 8.04 12.22 -2.85
C LEU A 100 9.14 13.29 -2.90
N SER A 101 10.13 13.24 -2.00
CA SER A 101 11.22 14.22 -2.01
C SER A 101 12.07 14.06 -3.27
N VAL A 102 12.45 12.85 -3.67
CA VAL A 102 13.20 12.60 -4.91
C VAL A 102 12.40 13.03 -6.15
N ALA A 103 11.09 12.76 -6.17
CA ALA A 103 10.23 13.17 -7.27
C ALA A 103 10.19 14.70 -7.45
N ARG A 104 10.20 15.48 -6.35
CA ARG A 104 10.27 16.96 -6.43
C ARG A 104 11.54 17.43 -7.14
N PHE A 105 12.69 16.85 -6.82
CA PHE A 105 13.96 17.21 -7.48
C PHE A 105 14.05 16.71 -8.93
N ARG A 106 13.41 15.59 -9.28
CA ARG A 106 13.42 15.04 -10.66
C ARG A 106 12.55 15.81 -11.65
N LYS A 107 11.52 16.53 -11.20
CA LYS A 107 10.64 17.32 -12.06
C LYS A 107 11.34 18.54 -12.69
N GLY A 108 12.54 18.90 -12.22
CA GLY A 108 13.37 19.94 -12.82
C GLY A 108 13.00 21.37 -12.42
N GLU A 109 11.92 21.58 -11.67
CA GLU A 109 11.53 22.90 -11.17
C GLU A 109 12.03 23.12 -9.74
N LEU A 110 12.96 24.06 -9.55
CA LEU A 110 13.60 24.32 -8.24
C LEU A 110 12.58 24.78 -7.17
N LYS A 111 11.54 25.52 -7.59
CA LYS A 111 10.44 26.00 -6.73
C LYS A 111 9.71 24.86 -6.00
N ASP A 112 9.59 23.70 -6.64
CA ASP A 112 8.87 22.55 -6.09
C ASP A 112 9.73 21.73 -5.13
N ALA A 113 11.05 21.88 -5.21
CA ALA A 113 12.02 21.08 -4.48
C ALA A 113 12.60 21.80 -3.25
N ALA A 114 13.03 23.05 -3.42
CA ALA A 114 13.74 23.83 -2.40
C ALA A 114 13.10 25.20 -2.12
N GLY A 115 12.05 25.58 -2.86
CA GLY A 115 11.49 26.93 -2.84
C GLY A 115 12.29 27.90 -3.72
N LEU A 116 11.73 29.08 -3.95
CA LEU A 116 12.42 30.17 -4.66
C LEU A 116 13.40 30.90 -3.72
N PRO A 117 14.49 31.47 -4.24
CA PRO A 117 15.40 32.29 -3.44
C PRO A 117 14.66 33.49 -2.83
N SER A 118 15.13 33.95 -1.67
CA SER A 118 14.63 35.19 -1.06
C SER A 118 15.09 36.42 -1.85
N SER A 119 14.45 37.56 -1.60
CA SER A 119 14.89 38.87 -2.11
C SER A 119 16.30 39.23 -1.62
N GLY A 120 16.90 40.25 -2.24
CA GLY A 120 18.27 40.65 -1.99
C GLY A 120 18.47 41.30 -0.62
N VAL A 121 19.54 40.89 0.06
CA VAL A 121 20.01 41.51 1.31
C VAL A 121 21.31 42.26 1.01
N TYR A 122 21.22 43.59 1.05
CA TYR A 122 22.33 44.52 0.83
C TYR A 122 22.70 45.23 2.14
N ALA A 123 23.91 45.77 2.21
CA ALA A 123 24.44 46.41 3.42
C ALA A 123 23.52 47.49 4.01
N LEU A 124 22.80 48.22 3.17
CA LEU A 124 21.90 49.30 3.56
C LEU A 124 20.43 49.04 3.17
N HIS A 125 20.11 47.86 2.63
CA HIS A 125 18.77 47.59 2.10
C HIS A 125 18.41 46.10 2.18
N ASN A 126 17.28 45.79 2.83
CA ASN A 126 16.76 44.43 2.92
C ASN A 126 15.23 44.49 2.83
N ALA A 127 14.73 44.44 1.61
CA ALA A 127 13.30 44.54 1.32
C ALA A 127 12.93 43.61 0.15
N VAL A 128 11.64 43.41 -0.05
CA VAL A 128 11.09 42.45 -1.02
C VAL A 128 11.07 42.95 -2.47
N ASP A 129 11.41 44.21 -2.66
CA ASP A 129 11.42 44.96 -3.93
C ASP A 129 12.80 45.02 -4.60
N VAL A 130 13.86 44.51 -3.96
CA VAL A 130 15.19 44.39 -4.57
C VAL A 130 15.52 42.92 -4.82
N PRO A 131 15.91 42.53 -6.05
CA PRO A 131 16.28 41.14 -6.34
C PRO A 131 17.57 40.73 -5.64
N ALA A 132 17.70 39.43 -5.34
CA ALA A 132 18.99 38.84 -4.99
C ALA A 132 19.91 38.82 -6.22
N LEU A 133 21.24 38.81 -6.00
CA LEU A 133 22.20 38.71 -7.08
C LEU A 133 22.58 37.26 -7.35
N LEU A 134 22.71 36.92 -8.64
CA LEU A 134 23.35 35.68 -9.08
C LEU A 134 24.86 35.74 -8.82
N PRO A 135 25.57 34.60 -8.84
CA PRO A 135 27.04 34.58 -8.77
C PRO A 135 27.73 35.40 -9.88
N THR A 136 27.01 35.71 -10.96
CA THR A 136 27.47 36.57 -12.06
C THR A 136 27.29 38.06 -11.79
N GLY A 137 26.64 38.45 -10.69
CA GLY A 137 26.31 39.84 -10.36
C GLY A 137 24.98 40.34 -10.93
N ASN A 138 24.33 39.60 -11.84
CA ASN A 138 23.04 39.99 -12.40
C ASN A 138 21.88 39.73 -11.41
N PRO A 139 20.77 40.49 -11.50
CA PRO A 139 19.59 40.26 -10.67
C PRO A 139 18.97 38.89 -10.96
N ALA A 140 18.65 38.14 -9.90
CA ALA A 140 17.97 36.85 -9.98
C ALA A 140 16.46 37.07 -10.17
N PRO A 141 15.87 36.75 -11.33
CA PRO A 141 14.47 37.07 -11.63
C PRO A 141 13.49 36.29 -10.73
N THR A 142 13.92 35.16 -10.19
CA THR A 142 13.11 34.29 -9.33
C THR A 142 13.11 34.68 -7.85
N SER A 143 13.87 35.73 -7.48
CA SER A 143 14.02 36.17 -6.08
C SER A 143 12.98 37.19 -5.61
N ILE A 144 12.12 37.63 -6.54
CA ILE A 144 11.12 38.68 -6.35
C ILE A 144 9.76 38.22 -6.84
N SER A 145 8.71 38.86 -6.32
CA SER A 145 7.34 38.58 -6.75
C SER A 145 7.09 39.11 -8.16
N ALA A 146 6.54 38.27 -9.04
CA ALA A 146 6.11 38.66 -10.39
C ALA A 146 5.11 39.83 -10.37
N VAL A 147 4.36 40.02 -9.27
CA VAL A 147 3.42 41.14 -9.10
C VAL A 147 4.17 42.47 -8.93
N LEU A 148 5.29 42.47 -8.19
CA LEU A 148 6.12 43.66 -8.00
C LEU A 148 6.85 44.03 -9.29
N GLU A 149 7.35 43.02 -10.01
CA GLU A 149 7.96 43.18 -11.33
C GLU A 149 6.98 43.79 -12.33
N ALA A 150 5.77 43.22 -12.44
CA ALA A 150 4.75 43.70 -13.38
C ALA A 150 4.27 45.12 -13.08
N ARG A 151 4.35 45.56 -11.82
CA ARG A 151 3.96 46.91 -11.41
C ARG A 151 5.06 47.95 -11.66
N GLY A 152 6.32 47.51 -11.80
CA GLY A 152 7.47 48.40 -11.89
C GLY A 152 7.91 48.99 -10.54
N ASP A 153 7.46 48.40 -9.42
CA ASP A 153 7.83 48.82 -8.06
C ASP A 153 9.17 48.23 -7.60
N MET A 154 9.93 47.62 -8.53
CA MET A 154 11.25 47.05 -8.25
C MET A 154 12.33 48.13 -8.22
N ILE A 155 13.20 48.08 -7.21
CA ILE A 155 14.42 48.89 -7.18
C ILE A 155 15.55 48.11 -7.86
N ASP A 156 16.23 48.79 -8.79
CA ASP A 156 17.38 48.22 -9.50
C ASP A 156 18.55 47.92 -8.54
N SER A 157 19.07 46.69 -8.61
CA SER A 157 20.17 46.20 -7.78
C SER A 157 21.49 46.91 -8.07
N SER A 158 21.66 47.49 -9.25
CA SER A 158 22.86 48.24 -9.66
C SER A 158 23.22 49.37 -8.69
N LYS A 159 22.22 49.97 -8.02
CA LYS A 159 22.39 51.02 -7.01
C LYS A 159 23.16 50.56 -5.77
N PHE A 160 23.18 49.26 -5.51
CA PHE A 160 23.81 48.65 -4.34
C PHE A 160 25.11 47.89 -4.68
N GLU A 161 25.56 47.95 -5.93
CA GLU A 161 26.83 47.36 -6.32
C GLU A 161 28.01 48.10 -5.68
N LEU A 162 29.05 47.34 -5.36
CA LEU A 162 30.28 47.91 -4.83
C LEU A 162 30.92 48.75 -5.94
N LYS A 163 31.09 50.06 -5.70
CA LYS A 163 31.84 50.91 -6.63
C LYS A 163 33.25 50.36 -6.75
N LYS A 164 33.69 50.08 -7.97
CA LYS A 164 35.11 49.76 -8.21
C LYS A 164 35.92 51.00 -7.81
N GLU A 165 36.68 50.88 -6.73
CA GLU A 165 37.73 51.84 -6.44
C GLU A 165 38.71 51.77 -7.61
N ILE A 166 38.81 52.87 -8.35
CA ILE A 166 39.90 53.06 -9.31
C ILE A 166 41.10 53.34 -8.43
N GLU A 167 41.98 52.35 -8.30
CA GLU A 167 43.30 52.52 -7.71
C GLU A 167 44.02 53.59 -8.55
N GLU A 168 44.07 54.83 -8.05
CA GLU A 168 44.97 55.84 -8.58
C GLU A 168 46.38 55.41 -8.19
N ASP A 169 47.05 54.68 -9.09
CA ASP A 169 48.49 54.43 -9.02
C ASP A 169 49.22 55.77 -8.82
N LYS A 170 49.86 55.92 -7.66
CA LYS A 170 50.80 57.01 -7.34
C LYS A 170 52.24 56.54 -7.50
#